data_AF-A0A954W5X7-F1
#
_entry.id   AF-A0A954W5X7-F1
#
_cell.length_a   1.000
_cell.length_b   1.000
_cell.length_c   1.000
_cell.angle_alpha   90.00
_cell.angle_beta   90.00
_cell.angle_gamma   90.00
#
_symmetry.space_group_name_H-M   'P 1'
#
loop_
_entity.id
_entity.type
_entity.pdbx_description
1 polymer ?
#
loop_
_entity_poly.entity_id
_entity_poly.type
_entity_poly.pdbx_seq_one_letter_code
_entity_poly.pdbx_strand_id
1 'polypeptide(L)'
;MKLLPDLWFPRRGAGVGVLTLLCCWTVGSLAVVSAADPLDWTYWRGPNGDGISQETGLVDDWDPKGGEGSNVAWKRDDLGGRSTPIVMNGRLYTLVRAEPETRREGEKVVCVDVKTGETLWENRFNVWLSDVPDTRVG
;
A
#
# COMPACT_ATOMS: atom_id res chain seq x y z
N MET A 1 -32.92 12.73 -64.93
CA MET A 1 -34.15 13.43 -64.53
C MET A 1 -33.95 13.98 -63.13
N LYS A 2 -33.77 15.31 -63.03
CA LYS A 2 -33.85 16.24 -61.87
C LYS A 2 -33.62 15.61 -60.47
N LEU A 3 -32.41 15.69 -59.88
CA LEU A 3 -31.80 16.84 -59.18
C LEU A 3 -32.74 17.51 -58.14
N LEU A 4 -32.38 17.32 -56.86
CA LEU A 4 -32.85 18.07 -55.70
C LEU A 4 -32.24 19.49 -55.72
N PRO A 5 -33.04 20.56 -55.53
CA PRO A 5 -32.57 21.87 -55.08
C PRO A 5 -32.64 21.94 -53.54
N ASP A 6 -31.99 22.82 -52.80
CA ASP A 6 -30.97 23.82 -53.04
C ASP A 6 -30.56 24.34 -51.64
N LEU A 7 -29.27 24.66 -51.48
CA LEU A 7 -28.70 25.84 -50.80
C LEU A 7 -29.07 26.08 -49.31
N TRP A 8 -28.15 26.40 -48.39
CA TRP A 8 -27.26 27.57 -48.44
C TRP A 8 -26.29 27.56 -47.21
N PHE A 9 -24.99 27.78 -47.43
CA PHE A 9 -23.96 28.20 -46.46
C PHE A 9 -23.82 29.76 -46.53
N PRO A 10 -23.29 30.56 -45.56
CA PRO A 10 -21.88 30.40 -45.11
C PRO A 10 -21.36 31.09 -43.78
N ARG A 11 -20.20 30.57 -43.31
CA ARG A 11 -18.91 31.25 -42.96
C ARG A 11 -18.66 32.12 -41.68
N ARG A 12 -17.52 31.76 -41.04
CA ARG A 12 -16.41 32.55 -40.40
C ARG A 12 -16.68 33.07 -38.96
N GLY A 13 -15.72 33.08 -38.03
CA GLY A 13 -14.26 32.90 -38.11
C GLY A 13 -13.59 32.74 -36.73
N ALA A 14 -12.28 32.50 -36.77
CA ALA A 14 -11.39 32.26 -35.63
C ALA A 14 -11.02 33.54 -34.84
N GLY A 15 -10.66 33.38 -33.57
CA GLY A 15 -10.03 34.43 -32.73
C GLY A 15 -9.27 33.83 -31.55
N VAL A 16 -7.99 34.18 -31.44
CA VAL A 16 -6.99 33.78 -30.42
C VAL A 16 -6.82 34.92 -29.41
N GLY A 17 -6.47 34.64 -28.13
CA GLY A 17 -5.94 35.64 -27.18
C GLY A 17 -6.29 35.36 -25.70
N VAL A 18 -5.45 34.66 -24.92
CA VAL A 18 -4.38 35.17 -24.00
C VAL A 18 -4.88 35.63 -22.62
N LEU A 19 -4.38 34.93 -21.58
CA LEU A 19 -4.14 35.23 -20.15
C LEU A 19 -4.68 36.56 -19.58
N THR A 20 -5.21 36.65 -18.34
CA THR A 20 -4.39 36.65 -17.10
C THR A 20 -5.23 36.58 -15.79
N LEU A 21 -4.65 35.93 -14.78
CA LEU A 21 -4.66 36.25 -13.34
C LEU A 21 -5.96 36.14 -12.51
N LEU A 22 -6.07 35.05 -11.74
CA LEU A 22 -6.46 35.11 -10.32
C LEU A 22 -5.49 34.24 -9.51
N CYS A 23 -4.46 34.93 -9.04
CA CYS A 23 -3.46 34.48 -8.06
C CYS A 23 -4.09 34.46 -6.65
N CYS A 24 -3.42 33.76 -5.73
CA CYS A 24 -3.73 33.60 -4.30
C CYS A 24 -4.77 32.53 -3.95
N TRP A 25 -4.27 31.33 -3.62
CA TRP A 25 -4.32 30.73 -2.28
C TRP A 25 -3.73 29.31 -2.33
N THR A 26 -2.56 29.13 -2.94
CA THR A 26 -1.77 27.91 -2.71
C THR A 26 -0.86 28.18 -1.52
N VAL A 27 -1.44 28.11 -0.31
CA VAL A 27 -0.65 27.85 0.90
C VAL A 27 0.01 26.51 0.65
N GLY A 28 1.26 26.54 0.22
CA GLY A 28 2.07 25.37 -0.04
C GLY A 28 2.14 24.57 1.25
N SER A 29 1.38 23.47 1.30
CA SER A 29 1.63 22.42 2.28
C SER A 29 3.02 21.91 1.97
N LEU A 30 4.01 22.33 2.74
CA LEU A 30 5.32 21.69 2.78
C LEU A 30 5.04 20.25 3.25
N ALA A 31 4.91 19.34 2.29
CA ALA A 31 4.89 17.93 2.59
C ALA A 31 6.22 17.62 3.26
N VAL A 32 6.17 17.33 4.56
CA VAL A 32 7.32 16.80 5.28
C VAL A 32 7.60 15.44 4.66
N VAL A 33 8.59 15.39 3.76
CA VAL A 33 9.12 14.12 3.27
C VAL A 33 9.87 13.52 4.44
N SER A 34 9.27 12.52 5.09
CA SER A 34 9.98 11.69 6.05
C SER A 34 11.17 11.05 5.31
N ALA A 35 12.38 11.28 5.79
CA ALA A 35 13.53 10.53 5.32
C ALA A 35 13.30 9.05 5.62
N ALA A 36 13.67 8.18 4.68
CA ALA A 36 13.65 6.74 4.91
C ALA A 36 14.65 6.39 6.01
N ASP A 37 14.30 5.45 6.89
CA ASP A 37 15.25 4.95 7.87
C ASP A 37 16.35 4.17 7.12
N PRO A 38 17.65 4.45 7.32
CA PRO A 38 18.72 3.68 6.68
C PRO A 38 18.65 2.17 7.00
N LEU A 39 17.94 1.79 8.06
CA LEU A 39 17.70 0.40 8.44
C LEU A 39 16.44 -0.21 7.82
N ASP A 40 15.62 0.58 7.11
CA ASP A 40 14.41 0.10 6.45
C ASP A 40 14.72 -1.00 5.42
N TRP A 41 13.93 -2.07 5.44
CA TRP A 41 14.13 -3.26 4.62
C TRP A 41 13.48 -3.14 3.23
N THR A 42 13.94 -2.18 2.45
CA THR A 42 13.35 -1.81 1.14
C THR A 42 13.58 -2.81 0.01
N TYR A 43 14.57 -3.72 0.15
CA TYR A 43 14.92 -4.71 -0.85
C TYR A 43 15.07 -6.11 -0.25
N TRP A 44 15.07 -7.12 -1.13
CA TRP A 44 15.40 -8.48 -0.73
C TRP A 44 16.75 -8.51 -0.03
N ARG A 45 16.80 -9.12 1.17
CA ARG A 45 18.00 -9.18 2.03
C ARG A 45 18.49 -7.84 2.58
N GLY A 46 17.64 -6.82 2.59
CA GLY A 46 17.83 -5.63 3.41
C GLY A 46 18.61 -4.53 2.69
N PRO A 47 18.87 -3.41 3.37
CA PRO A 47 19.50 -2.24 2.76
C PRO A 47 20.88 -2.54 2.15
N ASN A 48 21.60 -3.52 2.71
CA ASN A 48 22.92 -3.96 2.23
C ASN A 48 22.87 -5.22 1.34
N GLY A 49 21.70 -5.86 1.18
CA GLY A 49 21.53 -7.08 0.37
C GLY A 49 22.19 -8.36 0.93
N ASP A 50 22.68 -8.32 2.18
CA ASP A 50 23.37 -9.44 2.83
C ASP A 50 22.43 -10.32 3.68
N GLY A 51 21.30 -9.80 4.11
CA GLY A 51 20.31 -10.46 4.95
C GLY A 51 20.56 -10.25 6.44
N ILE A 52 21.37 -9.25 6.82
CA ILE A 52 21.78 -8.99 8.20
C ILE A 52 21.13 -7.70 8.71
N SER A 53 20.42 -7.78 9.84
CA SER A 53 19.93 -6.59 10.55
C SER A 53 21.06 -5.92 11.33
N GLN A 54 21.13 -4.59 11.27
CA GLN A 54 22.07 -3.78 12.07
C GLN A 54 21.41 -3.23 13.34
N GLU A 55 20.17 -3.61 13.64
CA GLU A 55 19.49 -3.18 14.86
C GLU A 55 20.20 -3.68 16.13
N THR A 56 20.18 -2.85 17.17
CA THR A 56 20.80 -3.11 18.46
C THR A 56 19.80 -2.81 19.58
N GLY A 57 20.08 -3.26 20.81
CA GLY A 57 19.14 -3.10 21.92
C GLY A 57 17.88 -3.95 21.77
N LEU A 58 18.01 -5.08 21.09
CA LEU A 58 16.93 -6.06 20.96
C LEU A 58 16.59 -6.66 22.32
N VAL A 59 15.36 -7.16 22.45
CA VAL A 59 14.89 -7.82 23.67
C VAL A 59 15.64 -9.14 23.89
N ASP A 60 16.18 -9.34 25.09
CA ASP A 60 16.90 -10.57 25.47
C ASP A 60 15.95 -11.71 25.89
N ASP A 61 14.74 -11.36 26.32
CA ASP A 61 13.68 -12.30 26.71
C ASP A 61 12.36 -11.88 26.07
N TRP A 62 11.54 -12.87 25.69
CA TRP A 62 10.26 -12.62 25.02
C TRP A 62 9.23 -13.67 25.38
N ASP A 63 8.11 -13.25 25.99
CA ASP A 63 6.96 -14.11 26.27
C ASP A 63 5.84 -13.89 25.22
N PRO A 64 5.63 -14.85 24.29
CA PRO A 64 4.59 -14.74 23.27
C PRO A 64 3.16 -14.74 23.81
N LYS A 65 2.95 -15.09 25.09
CA LYS A 65 1.62 -15.02 25.72
C LYS A 65 1.14 -13.58 25.89
N GLY A 66 2.06 -12.61 25.96
CA GLY A 66 1.72 -11.22 26.25
C GLY A 66 1.27 -11.02 27.71
N GLY A 67 0.61 -9.89 27.98
CA GLY A 67 0.04 -9.56 29.30
C GLY A 67 0.70 -8.36 29.97
N GLU A 68 0.27 -8.06 31.20
CA GLU A 68 0.82 -6.95 31.98
C GLU A 68 2.32 -7.15 32.23
N GLY A 69 3.13 -6.15 31.89
CA GLY A 69 4.60 -6.21 32.00
C GLY A 69 5.30 -6.99 30.88
N SER A 70 4.57 -7.53 29.90
CA SER A 70 5.16 -8.17 28.72
C SER A 70 5.77 -7.15 27.75
N ASN A 71 6.77 -7.58 26.98
CA ASN A 71 7.36 -6.85 25.87
C ASN A 71 6.60 -7.03 24.54
N VAL A 72 5.45 -7.70 24.53
CA VAL A 72 4.56 -7.76 23.36
C VAL A 72 3.78 -6.46 23.23
N ALA A 73 4.04 -5.69 22.16
CA ALA A 73 3.34 -4.43 21.90
C ALA A 73 1.85 -4.63 21.56
N TRP A 74 1.54 -5.61 20.70
CA TRP A 74 0.18 -5.99 20.30
C TRP A 74 0.18 -7.37 19.64
N LYS A 75 -1.01 -7.95 19.46
CA LYS A 75 -1.20 -9.26 18.81
C LYS A 75 -2.43 -9.24 17.89
N ARG A 76 -2.30 -9.83 16.70
CA ARG A 76 -3.35 -9.91 15.66
C ARG A 76 -3.39 -11.32 15.07
N ASP A 77 -4.30 -12.14 15.56
CA ASP A 77 -4.43 -13.54 15.09
C ASP A 77 -4.90 -13.62 13.62
N ASP A 78 -5.65 -12.62 13.15
CA ASP A 78 -6.16 -12.54 11.78
C ASP A 78 -5.09 -12.17 10.74
N LEU A 79 -3.91 -11.73 11.19
CA LEU A 79 -2.77 -11.37 10.33
C LEU A 79 -1.63 -12.40 10.39
N GLY A 80 -1.90 -13.59 10.94
CA GLY A 80 -0.96 -14.71 10.88
C GLY A 80 -0.81 -15.25 9.45
N GLY A 81 0.44 -15.39 9.00
CA GLY A 81 0.78 -15.88 7.66
C GLY A 81 2.16 -16.54 7.63
N ARG A 82 2.54 -17.08 6.46
CA ARG A 82 3.87 -17.67 6.19
C ARG A 82 4.84 -16.63 5.64
N SER A 83 4.33 -15.62 4.99
CA SER A 83 5.13 -14.53 4.44
C SER A 83 5.85 -13.76 5.56
N THR A 84 7.11 -13.37 5.30
CA THR A 84 7.87 -12.51 6.21
C THR A 84 7.31 -11.09 6.14
N PRO A 85 6.89 -10.47 7.27
CA PRO A 85 6.44 -9.10 7.27
C PRO A 85 7.60 -8.13 7.04
N ILE A 86 7.30 -6.93 6.55
CA ILE A 86 8.26 -5.83 6.39
C ILE A 86 7.82 -4.68 7.27
N VAL A 87 8.74 -4.10 8.04
CA VAL A 87 8.53 -2.84 8.76
C VAL A 87 9.29 -1.74 8.05
N MET A 88 8.59 -0.65 7.70
CA MET A 88 9.17 0.52 7.04
C MET A 88 8.32 1.76 7.30
N ASN A 89 8.95 2.91 7.57
CA ASN A 89 8.24 4.19 7.79
C ASN A 89 7.12 4.10 8.86
N GLY A 90 7.37 3.38 9.96
CA GLY A 90 6.40 3.20 11.05
C GLY A 90 5.19 2.33 10.69
N ARG A 91 5.27 1.58 9.58
CA ARG A 91 4.20 0.71 9.09
C ARG A 91 4.71 -0.71 8.96
N LEU A 92 3.86 -1.68 9.30
CA LEU A 92 4.10 -3.09 9.02
C LEU A 92 3.26 -3.52 7.82
N TYR A 93 3.90 -4.20 6.87
CA TYR A 93 3.28 -4.75 5.68
C TYR A 93 3.40 -6.27 5.72
N THR A 94 2.30 -6.97 5.44
CA THR A 94 2.31 -8.42 5.35
C THR A 94 1.33 -8.93 4.31
N LEU A 95 1.57 -10.15 3.84
CA LEU A 95 0.69 -10.91 2.95
C LEU A 95 0.03 -12.01 3.77
N VAL A 96 -1.28 -12.12 3.68
CA VAL A 96 -2.07 -13.14 4.39
C VAL A 96 -3.22 -13.65 3.53
N ARG A 97 -3.76 -14.81 3.91
CA ARG A 97 -5.01 -15.33 3.32
C ARG A 97 -6.18 -14.41 3.64
N ALA A 98 -7.10 -14.30 2.69
CA ALA A 98 -8.27 -13.45 2.78
C ALA A 98 -9.52 -14.32 2.65
N GLU A 99 -10.40 -14.32 3.66
CA GLU A 99 -11.58 -15.20 3.75
C GLU A 99 -11.26 -16.70 3.49
N PRO A 100 -10.33 -17.30 4.25
CA PRO A 100 -9.96 -18.71 4.08
C PRO A 100 -11.17 -19.63 4.24
N GLU A 101 -11.18 -20.75 3.50
CA GLU A 101 -12.24 -21.77 3.55
C GLU A 101 -13.60 -21.30 3.00
N THR A 102 -13.62 -20.20 2.24
CA THR A 102 -14.83 -19.67 1.60
C THR A 102 -14.70 -19.68 0.08
N ARG A 103 -15.83 -19.48 -0.62
CA ARG A 103 -15.84 -19.29 -2.09
C ARG A 103 -15.19 -17.99 -2.55
N ARG A 104 -14.86 -17.09 -1.62
CA ARG A 104 -14.25 -15.77 -1.88
C ARG A 104 -12.81 -15.72 -1.40
N GLU A 105 -12.23 -16.89 -1.16
CA GLU A 105 -10.85 -17.00 -0.73
C GLU A 105 -9.91 -16.31 -1.71
N GLY A 106 -8.93 -15.60 -1.16
CA GLY A 106 -7.87 -14.97 -1.92
C GLY A 106 -6.68 -14.64 -1.03
N GLU A 107 -5.87 -13.71 -1.51
CA GLU A 107 -4.73 -13.15 -0.80
C GLU A 107 -5.01 -11.69 -0.52
N LYS A 108 -4.45 -11.14 0.57
CA LYS A 108 -4.46 -9.71 0.79
C LYS A 108 -3.10 -9.21 1.26
N VAL A 109 -2.73 -8.04 0.77
CA VAL A 109 -1.69 -7.20 1.37
C VAL A 109 -2.35 -6.36 2.44
N VAL A 110 -1.80 -6.37 3.65
CA VAL A 110 -2.28 -5.54 4.77
C VAL A 110 -1.16 -4.61 5.20
N CYS A 111 -1.49 -3.33 5.38
CA CYS A 111 -0.64 -2.36 6.04
C CYS A 111 -1.25 -2.01 7.39
N VAL A 112 -0.44 -2.11 8.45
CA VAL A 112 -0.82 -1.74 9.81
C VAL A 112 0.12 -0.68 10.37
N ASP A 113 -0.38 0.13 11.30
CA ASP A 113 0.47 0.98 12.12
C ASP A 113 1.30 0.11 13.06
N VAL A 114 2.63 0.29 13.08
CA VAL A 114 3.51 -0.60 13.84
C VAL A 114 3.36 -0.43 15.35
N LYS A 115 2.90 0.72 15.83
CA LYS A 115 2.77 1.00 17.26
C LYS A 115 1.44 0.50 17.82
N THR A 116 0.36 0.67 17.07
CA THR A 116 -0.99 0.33 17.55
C THR A 116 -1.49 -1.03 17.06
N GLY A 117 -0.95 -1.54 15.95
CA GLY A 117 -1.47 -2.75 15.30
C GLY A 117 -2.79 -2.53 14.54
N GLU A 118 -3.19 -1.27 14.37
CA GLU A 118 -4.39 -0.90 13.62
C GLU A 118 -4.16 -1.01 12.12
N THR A 119 -5.15 -1.54 11.41
CA THR A 119 -5.12 -1.62 9.95
C THR A 119 -5.30 -0.24 9.34
N LEU A 120 -4.29 0.21 8.59
CA LEU A 120 -4.32 1.48 7.88
C LEU A 120 -4.99 1.31 6.51
N TRP A 121 -4.70 0.21 5.83
CA TRP A 121 -5.36 -0.19 4.58
C TRP A 121 -5.10 -1.67 4.31
N GLU A 122 -5.94 -2.26 3.45
CA GLU A 122 -5.71 -3.58 2.88
C GLU A 122 -6.12 -3.61 1.41
N ASN A 123 -5.43 -4.43 0.62
CA ASN A 123 -5.76 -4.69 -0.78
C ASN A 123 -5.90 -6.19 -0.98
N ARG A 124 -7.04 -6.62 -1.51
CA ARG A 124 -7.37 -8.02 -1.76
C ARG A 124 -7.16 -8.38 -3.22
N PHE A 125 -6.61 -9.57 -3.43
CA PHE A 125 -6.38 -10.18 -4.72
C PHE A 125 -7.11 -11.53 -4.78
N ASN A 126 -7.79 -11.79 -5.88
CA ASN A 126 -8.38 -13.10 -6.13
C ASN A 126 -7.25 -14.06 -6.51
N VAL A 127 -7.12 -15.16 -5.78
CA VAL A 127 -6.23 -16.25 -6.16
C VAL A 127 -7.04 -17.19 -7.05
N TRP A 128 -7.03 -16.93 -8.35
CA TRP A 128 -7.65 -17.82 -9.32
C TRP A 128 -6.85 -19.11 -9.43
N LEU A 129 -7.48 -20.26 -9.16
CA LEU A 129 -7.08 -21.64 -9.56
C LEU A 129 -5.59 -21.81 -9.90
N SER A 130 -4.75 -21.45 -8.93
CA SER A 130 -3.35 -21.85 -8.94
C SER A 130 -3.31 -23.31 -8.52
N ASP A 131 -2.42 -24.10 -9.11
CA ASP A 131 -2.08 -25.44 -8.62
C ASP A 131 -1.33 -25.39 -7.29
N VAL A 132 -0.95 -24.18 -6.84
CA VAL A 132 -0.46 -23.92 -5.49
C VAL A 132 -1.60 -24.22 -4.49
N PRO A 133 -1.38 -25.13 -3.52
CA PRO A 133 -2.34 -25.37 -2.45
C PRO A 133 -2.75 -24.06 -1.78
N ASP A 134 -4.02 -23.92 -1.41
CA ASP A 134 -4.56 -22.78 -0.65
C ASP A 134 -3.73 -22.51 0.62
N THR A 135 -3.29 -23.59 1.25
CA THR A 135 -2.36 -23.60 2.38
C THR A 135 -0.93 -23.17 2.02
N ARG A 136 -0.66 -22.60 0.84
CA ARG A 136 0.61 -21.95 0.51
C ARG A 136 0.43 -20.50 0.05
N VAL A 137 -0.79 -20.00 0.06
CA VAL A 137 -1.10 -18.58 -0.15
C VAL A 137 -0.77 -17.81 1.14
N GLY A 138 -0.13 -16.65 1.00
CA GLY A 138 0.33 -15.80 2.11
C GLY A 138 1.48 -16.39 2.91
#